data_AF-A0A950A9E2-F1
#
_entry.id   AF-A0A950A9E2-F1
#
_cell.length_a   1.000
_cell.length_b   1.000
_cell.length_c   1.000
_cell.angle_alpha   90.00
_cell.angle_beta   90.00
_cell.angle_gamma   90.00
#
_symmetry.space_group_name_H-M   'P 1'
#
loop_
_entity.id
_entity.type
_entity.pdbx_description
1 polymer ?
#
loop_
_entity_poly.entity_id
_entity_poly.type
_entity_poly.pdbx_seq_one_letter_code
_entity_poly.pdbx_strand_id
1 'polypeptide(L)' 'MKQVRIGCSGWMYDDWRGRLYPERTAKRRWLEVYASAFDTVEVNSTFYRLARRDAVAGWVEQTPPEFLFSVKAGW' A
#
# COMPACT_ATOMS: atom_id res chain seq x y z
N MET A 1 19.27 17.35 -6.62
CA MET A 1 18.95 15.93 -6.96
C MET A 1 17.44 15.76 -6.94
N LYS A 2 16.87 14.93 -7.81
CA LYS A 2 15.43 14.60 -7.76
C LYS A 2 15.18 13.59 -6.64
N GLN A 3 14.06 13.72 -5.92
CA GLN A 3 13.66 12.78 -4.88
C GLN A 3 13.29 11.42 -5.50
N VAL A 4 13.84 10.33 -4.98
CA VAL A 4 13.55 8.95 -5.39
C VAL A 4 12.79 8.27 -4.27
N ARG A 5 11.70 7.57 -4.60
CA ARG A 5 10.89 6.78 -3.66
C ARG A 5 10.86 5.34 -4.12
N ILE A 6 11.01 4.40 -3.19
CA ILE A 6 11.08 2.97 -3.47
C ILE A 6 9.86 2.27 -2.85
N GLY A 7 9.27 1.38 -3.63
CA GLY A 7 8.10 0.60 -3.25
C GLY A 7 7.82 -0.54 -4.23
N CYS A 8 6.72 -1.23 -4.00
CA CYS A 8 6.28 -2.41 -4.74
C CYS A 8 4.92 -2.17 -5.43
N SER A 9 4.58 -3.06 -6.35
CA SER A 9 3.27 -3.10 -7.04
C SER A 9 2.18 -3.77 -6.20
N GLY A 10 1.96 -3.29 -4.99
CA GLY A 10 0.97 -3.80 -4.04
C GLY A 10 1.56 -4.18 -2.68
N TRP A 11 0.67 -4.54 -1.75
CA TRP A 11 1.01 -4.87 -0.36
C TRP A 11 0.17 -6.03 0.22
N MET A 12 -0.52 -6.80 -0.62
CA MET A 12 -1.41 -7.88 -0.18
C MET A 12 -0.90 -9.24 -0.65
N TYR A 13 0.24 -9.66 -0.11
CA TYR A 13 0.90 -10.92 -0.46
C TYR A 13 1.07 -11.81 0.77
N ASP A 14 0.47 -13.01 0.76
CA ASP A 14 0.60 -13.97 1.86
C ASP A 14 2.05 -14.46 2.06
N ASP A 15 2.82 -14.55 0.97
CA ASP A 15 4.24 -14.95 0.99
C ASP A 15 5.14 -13.98 1.76
N TRP A 16 4.66 -12.78 2.08
CA TRP A 16 5.39 -11.79 2.86
C TRP A 16 5.17 -11.96 4.37
N ARG A 17 4.26 -12.84 4.79
CA ARG A 17 4.12 -13.22 6.20
C ARG A 17 5.38 -13.93 6.69
N GLY A 18 5.81 -13.59 7.90
CA GLY A 18 7.08 -14.03 8.49
C GLY A 18 8.32 -13.35 7.90
N ARG A 19 8.17 -12.51 6.86
CA ARG A 19 9.27 -11.77 6.21
C ARG A 19 9.14 -10.27 6.43
N LEU A 20 8.05 -9.68 5.91
CA LEU A 20 7.70 -8.27 6.11
C LEU A 20 6.58 -8.14 7.15
N TYR A 21 5.58 -9.03 7.08
CA TYR A 21 4.45 -9.01 8.02
C TYR A 21 4.71 -9.98 9.16
N PRO A 22 4.70 -9.52 10.44
CA PRO A 22 4.75 -10.43 11.57
C PRO A 22 3.65 -11.50 11.48
N GLU A 23 3.94 -12.71 11.96
CA GLU A 23 3.11 -13.92 11.75
C GLU A 23 1.62 -13.74 12.04
N ARG A 24 1.30 -12.96 13.08
CA ARG A 24 -0.08 -12.76 13.56
C ARG A 24 -0.68 -11.42 13.17
N THR A 25 -0.04 -10.68 12.25
CA THR A 25 -0.57 -9.41 11.78
C THR A 25 -1.80 -9.65 10.91
N ALA A 26 -2.95 -9.13 11.34
CA ALA A 26 -4.18 -9.16 10.56
C ALA A 26 -3.97 -8.47 9.21
N LYS A 27 -4.47 -9.06 8.11
CA LYS A 27 -4.31 -8.52 6.75
C LYS A 27 -4.71 -7.05 6.62
N ARG A 28 -5.75 -6.62 7.37
CA ARG A 28 -6.21 -5.22 7.39
C ARG A 28 -5.16 -4.21 7.89
N ARG A 29 -4.09 -4.66 8.56
CA ARG A 29 -2.99 -3.82 9.05
C ARG A 29 -1.72 -3.96 8.20
N TRP A 30 -1.75 -4.74 7.12
CA TRP A 30 -0.56 -4.97 6.31
C TRP A 30 -0.08 -3.70 5.61
N LEU A 31 -0.99 -2.79 5.26
CA LEU A 31 -0.60 -1.49 4.71
C LEU A 31 0.18 -0.66 5.73
N GLU A 32 -0.25 -0.65 7.00
CA GLU A 32 0.50 0.03 8.09
C GLU A 32 1.92 -0.51 8.21
N VAL A 33 2.08 -1.84 8.21
CA VAL A 33 3.41 -2.47 8.29
C VAL A 33 4.24 -2.17 7.04
N TYR A 34 3.62 -2.26 5.85
CA TYR A 34 4.29 -1.97 4.60
C TYR A 34 4.79 -0.52 4.54
N ALA A 35 3.97 0.44 4.97
CA ALA A 35 4.29 1.87 4.98
C ALA A 35 5.31 2.27 6.07
N SER A 36 5.68 1.34 6.95
CA SER A 36 6.83 1.50 7.86
C SER A 36 8.16 1.12 7.22
N ALA A 37 8.15 0.41 6.09
CA ALA A 37 9.33 -0.08 5.39
C ALA A 37 9.58 0.59 4.03
N PHE A 38 8.53 1.13 3.40
CA PHE A 38 8.58 1.76 2.08
C PHE A 38 7.88 3.11 2.06
N ASP A 39 8.28 3.98 1.13
CA ASP A 39 7.77 5.35 1.01
C ASP A 39 6.66 5.52 -0.03
N THR A 40 6.37 4.46 -0.79
CA THR A 40 5.35 4.46 -1.84
C THR A 40 4.82 3.06 -2.13
N VAL A 41 3.64 2.99 -2.75
CA VAL A 41 3.09 1.75 -3.33
C VAL A 41 2.32 2.04 -4.60
N GLU A 42 2.38 1.10 -5.54
CA GLU A 42 1.58 1.13 -6.75
C GLU A 42 0.29 0.31 -6.58
N VAL A 43 -0.86 0.94 -6.85
CA VAL A 43 -2.21 0.40 -6.67
C VAL A 43 -2.74 -0.03 -8.05
N ASN A 44 -2.72 -1.34 -8.30
CA ASN A 44 -3.24 -1.93 -9.53
C ASN A 44 -4.76 -2.20 -9.49
N SER A 45 -5.35 -2.38 -8.31
CA SER A 45 -6.76 -2.78 -8.17
C SER A 45 -7.74 -1.77 -8.79
N THR A 46 -7.36 -0.49 -8.79
CA THR A 46 -8.13 0.61 -9.38
C THR A 46 -8.29 0.52 -10.88
N PHE A 47 -7.38 -0.18 -11.57
CA PHE A 47 -7.48 -0.43 -13.01
C PHE A 47 -8.71 -1.27 -13.37
N TYR A 48 -9.08 -2.22 -12.50
CA TYR A 48 -10.20 -3.12 -12.72
C TYR A 48 -11.53 -2.58 -12.20
N ARG A 49 -11.46 -1.78 -11.12
CA ARG A 49 -12.64 -1.16 -10.51
C ARG A 49 -12.20 0.03 -9.67
N LEU A 50 -12.90 1.16 -9.83
CA LEU A 50 -12.66 2.34 -9.01
C LEU A 50 -12.73 1.98 -7.51
N ALA A 51 -11.72 2.39 -6.75
CA ALA A 51 -11.72 2.22 -5.31
C ALA A 51 -12.85 3.03 -4.68
N ARG A 52 -13.52 2.45 -3.70
CA ARG A 52 -14.52 3.18 -2.93
C ARG A 52 -13.82 4.25 -2.08
N ARG A 53 -14.49 5.38 -1.86
CA ARG A 53 -13.97 6.51 -1.09
C ARG A 53 -13.54 6.11 0.33
N ASP A 54 -14.32 5.25 0.99
CA ASP A 54 -14.02 4.71 2.32
C ASP A 54 -12.73 3.87 2.34
N ALA A 55 -12.50 3.06 1.30
CA ALA A 55 -11.27 2.30 1.16
C ALA A 55 -10.05 3.22 1.01
N VAL A 56 -10.13 4.25 0.17
CA VAL A 56 -9.05 5.23 -0.02
C VAL A 56 -8.78 6.01 1.26
N ALA A 57 -9.83 6.45 1.97
CA ALA A 57 -9.69 7.11 3.27
C ALA A 57 -8.98 6.20 4.29
N GLY A 58 -9.38 4.92 4.35
CA GLY A 58 -8.72 3.94 5.21
C GLY A 58 -7.26 3.70 4.83
N TRP A 59 -6.86 3.82 3.56
CA TRP A 59 -5.44 3.75 3.17
C TRP A 59 -4.66 4.94 3.72
N VAL A 60 -5.20 6.16 3.58
CA VAL A 60 -4.57 7.38 4.09
C VAL A 60 -4.39 7.31 5.61
N GLU A 61 -5.40 6.83 6.35
CA GLU A 61 -5.32 6.66 7.81
C GLU A 61 -4.25 5.66 8.26
N GLN A 62 -3.93 4.67 7.41
CA GLN A 62 -2.97 3.61 7.73
C GLN A 62 -1.52 3.97 7.37
N THR A 63 -1.29 5.07 6.66
CA THR A 63 0.04 5.44 6.15
C THR A 63 0.52 6.78 6.69
N PRO A 64 1.85 7.00 6.82
CA PRO A 64 2.38 8.30 7.18
C PRO A 64 1.95 9.41 6.21
N PRO A 65 1.88 10.68 6.64
CA PRO A 65 1.46 11.80 5.78
C PRO A 65 2.28 11.97 4.49
N GLU A 66 3.55 11.57 4.53
CA GLU A 66 4.49 11.67 3.42
C GLU A 66 4.45 10.46 2.47
N PHE A 67 3.66 9.43 2.77
CA PHE A 67 3.56 8.22 1.96
C PHE A 67 2.76 8.49 0.68
N LEU A 68 3.28 8.04 -0.46
CA LEU A 68 2.65 8.28 -1.75
C LEU A 68 2.02 7.01 -2.34
N PHE A 69 0.90 7.18 -3.03
CA PHE A 69 0.26 6.13 -3.81
C PHE A 69 0.40 6.46 -5.29
N SER A 70 0.96 5.53 -6.06
CA SER A 70 0.86 5.55 -7.52
C SER A 70 -0.38 4.75 -7.92
N VAL A 71 -1.38 5.40 -8.49
CA VAL A 71 -2.67 4.77 -8.80
C VAL A 71 -2.74 4.45 -10.29
N LYS A 72 -2.97 3.19 -10.64
CA LYS A 72 -3.20 2.80 -12.02
C LYS A 72 -4.61 3.16 -12.44
N ALA A 73 -4.72 4.09 -13.39
CA ALA A 73 -5.99 4.49 -13.98
C ALA A 73 -6.46 3.44 -15.00
N GLY A 74 -7.73 3.04 -14.90
CA GLY A 74 -8.43 2.33 -15.97
C GLY A 74 -8.82 3.30 -17.10
N TRP A 75 -9.22 2.72 -18.24
CA TRP A 75 -9.76 3.45 -19.39
C TRP A 75 -11.26 3.72 -19.23
#